data_AF-A0A669QKV7-F1
#
_entry.id   AF-A0A669QKV7-F1
#
_cell.length_a   1.000
_cell.length_b   1.000
_cell.length_c   1.000
_cell.angle_alpha   90.00
_cell.angle_beta   90.00
_cell.angle_gamma   90.00
#
_symmetry.space_group_name_H-M   'P 1'
#
loop_
_entity.id
_entity.type
_entity.pdbx_description
1 polymer ?
#
loop_
_entity_poly.entity_id
_entity_poly.type
_entity_poly.pdbx_seq_one_letter_code
_entity_poly.pdbx_strand_id
1 'polypeptide(L)'
;MSMIFFACVVRVRDGLPLSASTDFHFNQDFLECRKKLKALSSVLARYPSRGTAKGRDLSIHFLSSGEIACMAICSSSYSTIMAFCFLEELQWEFAASYDTTSISLASRPYAFLEFDNAIQKVKHRFNYMSGSAMKVSWEKVEGELRLQPPVQLKLEDAELMNGMANGGHAGIEYKGVFVIFPSMERVTPLGILSLVLNIMCAALNLIRGVHLAEHSFQEDYEGIGNVVAFFLPFLACVFQCYLYLFYSSTRKVKTFVLLFSVCLCNIYLYGLRNLWQIAFHIGVASLSSYQILTRQLMEKQPDCGV
;
A
#
# COMPACT_ATOMS: atom_id res chain seq x y z
N MET A 1 28.40 12.68 -1.43
CA MET A 1 29.19 11.62 -2.11
C MET A 1 28.31 11.00 -3.17
N SER A 2 28.89 10.65 -4.33
CA SER A 2 28.17 10.04 -5.45
C SER A 2 27.93 8.56 -5.15
N MET A 3 26.68 8.15 -4.93
CA MET A 3 26.34 6.78 -4.52
C MET A 3 24.94 6.33 -4.97
N ILE A 4 24.76 5.02 -5.00
CA ILE A 4 23.47 4.33 -5.11
C ILE A 4 22.92 4.14 -3.68
N PHE A 5 21.73 4.67 -3.41
CA PHE A 5 21.10 4.63 -2.10
C PHE A 5 20.13 3.48 -1.90
N PHE A 6 19.41 3.11 -2.96
CA PHE A 6 18.36 2.11 -2.94
C PHE A 6 18.24 1.44 -4.30
N ALA A 7 17.88 0.16 -4.30
CA ALA A 7 17.53 -0.56 -5.51
C ALA A 7 16.39 -1.55 -5.27
N CYS A 8 15.61 -1.82 -6.31
CA CYS A 8 14.56 -2.82 -6.26
C CYS A 8 14.33 -3.47 -7.61
N VAL A 9 13.75 -4.67 -7.56
CA VAL A 9 13.22 -5.39 -8.71
C VAL A 9 11.70 -5.37 -8.60
N VAL A 10 11.03 -4.99 -9.68
CA VAL A 10 9.57 -4.91 -9.78
C VAL A 10 9.09 -5.66 -11.00
N ARG A 11 7.82 -6.09 -10.98
CA ARG A 11 7.17 -6.65 -12.17
C ARG A 11 6.59 -5.52 -13.03
N VAL A 12 6.89 -5.51 -14.32
CA VAL A 12 6.57 -4.41 -15.24
C VAL A 12 5.07 -4.18 -15.39
N ARG A 13 4.29 -5.26 -15.43
CA ARG A 13 2.86 -5.21 -15.77
C ARG A 13 2.00 -4.47 -14.75
N ASP A 14 2.38 -4.52 -13.47
CA ASP A 14 1.59 -4.01 -12.35
C ASP A 14 2.41 -3.24 -11.31
N GLY A 15 3.74 -3.17 -11.46
CA GLY A 15 4.63 -2.55 -10.51
C GLY A 15 4.77 -3.31 -9.19
N LEU A 16 4.39 -4.59 -9.14
CA LEU A 16 4.52 -5.40 -7.93
C LEU A 16 5.99 -5.47 -7.51
N PRO A 17 6.37 -5.04 -6.29
CA PRO A 17 7.74 -5.17 -5.83
C PRO A 17 8.06 -6.64 -5.60
N LEU A 18 9.10 -7.14 -6.25
CA LEU A 18 9.57 -8.52 -6.16
C LEU A 18 10.66 -8.66 -5.10
N SER A 19 11.61 -7.72 -5.07
CA SER A 19 12.66 -7.61 -4.05
C SER A 19 13.19 -6.17 -3.96
N ALA A 20 13.81 -5.79 -2.85
CA ALA A 20 14.37 -4.45 -2.68
C ALA A 20 15.44 -4.43 -1.59
N SER A 21 16.34 -3.43 -1.67
CA SER A 21 17.37 -3.23 -0.66
C SER A 21 16.80 -2.73 0.67
N THR A 22 17.21 -3.35 1.79
CA THR A 22 16.76 -2.95 3.14
C THR A 22 17.65 -1.89 3.78
N ASP A 23 17.79 -0.74 3.12
CA ASP A 23 18.58 0.37 3.65
C ASP A 23 17.71 1.37 4.40
N PHE A 24 18.10 1.71 5.64
CA PHE A 24 17.42 2.73 6.42
C PHE A 24 17.97 4.12 6.10
N HIS A 25 17.12 4.94 5.47
CA HIS A 25 17.41 6.35 5.18
C HIS A 25 16.29 7.22 5.75
N PHE A 26 16.63 8.12 6.68
CA PHE A 26 15.67 9.04 7.32
C PHE A 26 15.52 10.38 6.59
N ASN A 27 16.30 10.62 5.53
CA ASN A 27 16.22 11.86 4.77
C ASN A 27 14.85 12.00 4.08
N GLN A 28 14.16 13.12 4.31
CA GLN A 28 12.84 13.39 3.76
C GLN A 28 12.82 13.39 2.22
N ASP A 29 13.83 13.97 1.57
CA ASP A 29 13.96 13.99 0.11
C ASP A 29 14.07 12.57 -0.46
N PHE A 30 14.77 11.70 0.26
CA PHE A 30 14.87 10.28 -0.10
C PHE A 30 13.51 9.57 0.04
N LEU A 31 12.77 9.81 1.12
CA LEU A 31 11.44 9.23 1.30
C LEU A 31 10.46 9.69 0.22
N GLU A 32 10.53 10.96 -0.19
CA GLU A 32 9.75 11.50 -1.30
C GLU A 32 10.17 10.89 -2.65
N CYS A 33 11.47 10.77 -2.90
CA CYS A 33 11.99 10.09 -4.07
C CYS A 33 11.54 8.62 -4.15
N ARG A 34 11.53 7.91 -3.01
CA ARG A 34 11.04 6.53 -2.91
C ARG A 34 9.54 6.41 -3.20
N LYS A 35 8.72 7.38 -2.79
CA LYS A 35 7.30 7.45 -3.17
C LYS A 35 7.14 7.61 -4.68
N LYS A 36 7.93 8.49 -5.30
CA LYS A 36 7.93 8.70 -6.75
C LYS A 36 8.41 7.47 -7.53
N LEU A 37 9.42 6.77 -7.02
CA LEU A 37 9.87 5.48 -7.59
C LEU A 37 8.73 4.45 -7.59
N LYS A 38 7.99 4.34 -6.49
CA LYS A 38 6.83 3.44 -6.40
C LYS A 38 5.70 3.85 -7.36
N ALA A 39 5.49 5.14 -7.56
CA ALA A 39 4.51 5.61 -8.53
C ALA A 39 4.96 5.31 -9.97
N LEU A 40 6.25 5.48 -10.26
CA LEU A 40 6.83 5.14 -11.55
C LEU A 40 6.73 3.63 -11.82
N SER A 41 6.95 2.78 -10.82
CA SER A 41 6.92 1.32 -11.00
C SER A 41 5.58 0.80 -11.51
N SER A 42 4.45 1.43 -11.15
CA SER A 42 3.11 1.01 -11.57
C SER A 42 2.77 1.38 -13.02
N VAL A 43 3.54 2.27 -13.65
CA VAL A 43 3.30 2.75 -15.01
C VAL A 43 4.44 2.39 -15.97
N LEU A 44 5.41 1.56 -15.55
CA LEU A 44 6.57 1.18 -16.35
C LEU A 44 6.21 0.57 -17.70
N ALA A 45 5.11 -0.17 -17.80
CA ALA A 45 4.63 -0.75 -19.06
C ALA A 45 4.33 0.29 -20.15
N ARG A 46 4.17 1.57 -19.79
CA ARG A 46 3.92 2.69 -20.72
C ARG A 46 5.21 3.34 -21.22
N TYR A 47 6.34 3.04 -20.61
CA TYR A 47 7.63 3.64 -20.94
C TYR A 47 8.52 2.65 -21.71
N PRO A 48 9.50 3.15 -22.48
CA PRO A 48 10.55 2.32 -23.07
C PRO A 48 11.31 1.50 -22.01
N SER A 49 12.13 0.56 -22.47
CA SER A 49 12.90 -0.33 -21.58
C SER A 49 13.88 0.40 -20.66
N ARG A 50 14.26 1.65 -20.96
CA ARG A 50 15.26 2.41 -20.19
C ARG A 50 14.77 3.83 -19.96
N GLY A 51 14.92 4.32 -18.73
CA GLY A 51 14.61 5.71 -18.43
C GLY A 51 15.32 6.24 -17.20
N THR A 52 15.36 7.57 -17.12
CA THR A 52 15.94 8.32 -16.01
C THR A 52 15.00 9.45 -15.64
N ALA A 53 14.59 9.46 -14.38
CA ALA A 53 13.82 10.54 -13.79
C ALA A 53 14.75 11.37 -12.90
N LYS A 54 15.14 12.55 -13.37
CA LYS A 54 16.08 13.43 -12.63
C LYS A 54 15.33 14.29 -11.62
N GLY A 55 15.82 14.30 -10.39
CA GLY A 55 15.45 15.26 -9.35
C GLY A 55 16.61 16.20 -9.02
N ARG A 56 16.45 17.00 -7.96
CA ARG A 56 17.49 17.94 -7.50
C ARG A 56 18.73 17.20 -7.02
N ASP A 57 18.61 16.46 -5.92
CA ASP A 57 19.73 15.77 -5.29
C ASP A 57 19.75 14.25 -5.56
N LEU A 58 18.60 13.71 -5.97
CA LEU A 58 18.38 12.31 -6.25
C LEU A 58 17.83 12.10 -7.66
N SER A 59 18.24 11.01 -8.29
CA SER A 59 17.75 10.58 -9.60
C SER A 59 17.29 9.12 -9.54
N ILE A 60 16.22 8.80 -10.25
CA ILE A 60 15.71 7.43 -10.39
C ILE A 60 16.12 6.92 -11.76
N HIS A 61 16.73 5.74 -11.82
CA HIS A 61 17.03 5.04 -13.06
C HIS A 61 16.25 3.73 -13.10
N PHE A 62 15.77 3.32 -14.28
CA PHE A 62 15.12 2.03 -14.46
C PHE A 62 15.53 1.35 -15.76
N LEU A 63 15.55 0.01 -15.71
CA LEU A 63 15.83 -0.88 -16.82
C LEU A 63 14.84 -2.05 -16.79
N SER A 64 13.96 -2.12 -17.79
CA SER A 64 12.98 -3.19 -18.00
C SER A 64 13.52 -4.21 -19.00
N SER A 65 13.31 -5.49 -18.70
CA SER A 65 13.55 -6.62 -19.62
C SER A 65 12.55 -7.73 -19.34
N GLY A 66 11.79 -8.11 -20.37
CA GLY A 66 10.69 -9.05 -20.23
C GLY A 66 9.65 -8.58 -19.20
N GLU A 67 9.35 -9.43 -18.22
CA GLU A 67 8.32 -9.14 -17.21
C GLU A 67 8.84 -8.34 -16.00
N ILE A 68 10.15 -8.07 -15.91
CA ILE A 68 10.76 -7.41 -14.75
C ILE A 68 11.42 -6.10 -15.11
N ALA A 69 11.54 -5.22 -14.12
CA ALA A 69 12.36 -4.03 -14.20
C ALA A 69 13.19 -3.88 -12.93
N CYS A 70 14.45 -3.54 -13.11
CA CYS A 70 15.33 -3.10 -12.03
C CYS A 70 15.26 -1.57 -11.95
N MET A 71 15.14 -1.04 -10.73
CA MET A 71 15.11 0.40 -10.48
C MET A 71 16.10 0.76 -9.39
N ALA A 72 16.68 1.96 -9.46
CA ALA A 72 17.63 2.47 -8.47
C ALA A 72 17.39 3.96 -8.16
N ILE A 73 17.64 4.35 -6.91
CA ILE A 73 17.76 5.74 -6.48
C ILE A 73 19.25 6.04 -6.28
N CYS A 74 19.75 7.01 -7.02
CA CYS A 74 21.15 7.43 -6.97
C CYS A 74 21.24 8.92 -6.62
N SER A 75 22.41 9.36 -6.14
CA SER A 75 22.73 10.79 -6.13
C SER A 75 22.66 11.35 -7.55
N SER A 76 22.19 12.58 -7.74
CA SER A 76 22.14 13.21 -9.09
C SER A 76 23.53 13.38 -9.73
N SER A 77 24.60 13.35 -8.93
CA SER A 77 26.00 13.34 -9.40
C SER A 77 26.54 11.95 -9.73
N TYR A 78 25.73 10.90 -9.59
CA TYR A 78 26.10 9.53 -9.96
C TYR A 78 26.08 9.35 -11.47
N SER A 79 27.12 8.68 -12.00
CA SER A 79 27.25 8.47 -13.44
C SER A 79 26.08 7.63 -13.94
N THR A 80 25.33 8.18 -14.91
CA THR A 80 24.20 7.48 -15.52
C THR A 80 24.63 6.16 -16.15
N ILE A 81 25.79 6.11 -16.80
CA ILE A 81 26.34 4.88 -17.38
C ILE A 81 26.55 3.82 -16.28
N MET A 82 27.12 4.23 -15.14
CA MET A 82 27.35 3.34 -14.01
C MET A 82 26.04 2.87 -13.36
N ALA A 83 25.01 3.71 -13.34
CA ALA A 83 23.68 3.32 -12.88
C ALA A 83 23.07 2.23 -13.79
N PHE A 84 23.20 2.37 -15.12
CA PHE A 84 22.72 1.34 -16.03
C PHE A 84 23.55 0.05 -15.99
N CYS A 85 24.87 0.13 -15.81
CA CYS A 85 25.70 -1.05 -15.57
C CYS A 85 25.25 -1.81 -14.32
N PHE A 86 24.95 -1.08 -13.24
CA PHE A 86 24.42 -1.65 -12.01
C PHE A 86 23.07 -2.34 -12.23
N LEU A 87 22.16 -1.71 -12.97
CA LEU A 87 20.84 -2.29 -13.27
C LEU A 87 20.91 -3.52 -14.18
N GLU A 88 21.82 -3.56 -15.16
CA GLU A 88 22.04 -4.73 -16.02
C GLU A 88 22.57 -5.92 -15.21
N GLU A 89 23.49 -5.69 -14.28
CA GLU A 89 23.99 -6.75 -13.42
C GLU A 89 22.91 -7.31 -12.50
N LEU A 90 22.11 -6.44 -11.86
CA LEU A 90 20.98 -6.89 -11.04
C LEU A 90 19.97 -7.69 -11.86
N GLN A 91 19.69 -7.25 -13.09
CA GLN A 91 18.77 -7.95 -13.98
C GLN A 91 19.28 -9.35 -14.33
N TRP A 92 20.57 -9.47 -14.65
CA TRP A 92 21.20 -10.76 -14.94
C TRP A 92 21.18 -11.69 -13.72
N GLU A 93 21.57 -11.18 -12.54
CA GLU A 93 21.61 -11.98 -11.31
C GLU A 93 20.20 -12.42 -10.88
N PHE A 94 19.19 -11.58 -11.05
CA PHE A 94 17.80 -11.93 -10.78
C PHE A 94 17.28 -13.00 -11.75
N ALA A 95 17.52 -12.84 -13.05
CA ALA A 95 17.12 -13.80 -14.08
C ALA A 95 17.84 -15.16 -13.94
N ALA A 96 19.07 -15.16 -13.40
CA ALA A 96 19.80 -16.38 -13.08
C ALA A 96 19.29 -17.08 -11.80
N SER A 97 18.67 -16.32 -10.88
CA SER A 97 18.22 -16.82 -9.57
C SER A 97 16.79 -17.33 -9.58
N TYR A 98 15.93 -16.78 -10.44
CA TYR A 98 14.49 -17.08 -10.44
C TYR A 98 13.94 -17.33 -11.84
N ASP A 99 13.05 -18.31 -11.94
CA ASP A 99 12.38 -18.65 -13.18
C ASP A 99 11.24 -17.68 -13.52
N THR A 100 10.94 -17.53 -14.81
CA THR A 100 9.87 -16.63 -15.27
C THR A 100 8.49 -17.04 -14.76
N THR A 101 8.23 -18.34 -14.54
CA THR A 101 6.92 -18.82 -14.08
C THR A 101 6.64 -18.36 -12.66
N SER A 102 7.57 -18.48 -11.73
CA SER A 102 7.42 -18.01 -10.35
C SER A 102 7.24 -16.49 -10.28
N ILE A 103 7.97 -15.73 -11.10
CA ILE A 103 7.81 -14.27 -11.24
C ILE A 103 6.39 -13.92 -11.72
N SER A 104 5.88 -14.63 -12.73
CA SER A 104 4.56 -14.39 -13.29
C SER A 104 3.42 -14.72 -12.31
N LEU A 105 3.61 -15.74 -11.45
CA LEU A 105 2.62 -16.20 -10.47
C LEU A 105 2.68 -15.45 -9.14
N ALA A 106 3.73 -14.68 -8.88
CA ALA A 106 3.89 -13.91 -7.65
C ALA A 106 2.69 -12.96 -7.43
N SER A 107 2.08 -13.07 -6.26
CA SER A 107 0.92 -12.25 -5.87
C SER A 107 1.17 -11.40 -4.61
N ARG A 108 2.21 -11.72 -3.85
CA ARG A 108 2.57 -11.01 -2.61
C ARG A 108 3.73 -10.04 -2.89
N PRO A 109 3.67 -8.81 -2.33
CA PRO A 109 4.82 -7.91 -2.32
C PRO A 109 6.04 -8.58 -1.68
N TYR A 110 7.22 -8.38 -2.28
CA TYR A 110 8.50 -8.91 -1.83
C TYR A 110 8.56 -10.44 -1.76
N ALA A 111 7.92 -11.12 -2.72
CA ALA A 111 7.94 -12.58 -2.80
C ALA A 111 9.36 -13.18 -2.92
N PHE A 112 10.36 -12.39 -3.34
CA PHE A 112 11.75 -12.78 -3.55
C PHE A 112 12.70 -12.00 -2.63
N LEU A 113 12.33 -11.86 -1.35
CA LEU A 113 13.08 -11.09 -0.36
C LEU A 113 14.54 -11.54 -0.17
N GLU A 114 14.85 -12.82 -0.41
CA GLU A 114 16.20 -13.37 -0.28
C GLU A 114 17.20 -12.73 -1.26
N PHE A 115 16.70 -12.17 -2.37
CA PHE A 115 17.51 -11.47 -3.36
C PHE A 115 18.11 -10.15 -2.86
N ASP A 116 17.67 -9.61 -1.72
CA ASP A 116 18.30 -8.45 -1.10
C ASP A 116 19.81 -8.65 -0.89
N ASN A 117 20.24 -9.87 -0.55
CA ASN A 117 21.67 -10.20 -0.41
C ASN A 117 22.47 -9.93 -1.69
N ALA A 118 21.91 -10.31 -2.85
CA ALA A 118 22.51 -10.04 -4.16
C ALA A 118 22.53 -8.53 -4.44
N ILE A 119 21.40 -7.85 -4.19
CA ILE A 119 21.29 -6.39 -4.36
C ILE A 119 22.38 -5.66 -3.54
N GLN A 120 22.53 -6.01 -2.27
CA GLN A 120 23.52 -5.39 -1.37
C GLN A 120 24.95 -5.65 -1.84
N LYS A 121 25.25 -6.88 -2.28
CA LYS A 121 26.58 -7.25 -2.80
C LYS A 121 26.95 -6.45 -4.05
N VAL A 122 26.05 -6.37 -5.02
CA VAL A 122 26.27 -5.60 -6.26
C VAL A 122 26.35 -4.11 -5.93
N LYS A 123 25.43 -3.57 -5.13
CA LYS A 123 25.41 -2.15 -4.74
C LYS A 123 26.70 -1.74 -4.04
N HIS A 124 27.20 -2.56 -3.11
CA HIS A 124 28.47 -2.32 -2.43
C HIS A 124 29.64 -2.23 -3.44
N ARG A 125 29.67 -3.13 -4.43
CA ARG A 125 30.70 -3.11 -5.47
C ARG A 125 30.67 -1.83 -6.30
N PHE A 126 29.49 -1.37 -6.70
CA PHE A 126 29.33 -0.14 -7.49
C PHE A 126 29.61 1.14 -6.68
N ASN A 127 29.35 1.14 -5.38
CA ASN A 127 29.60 2.29 -4.52
C ASN A 127 31.06 2.41 -4.05
N TYR A 128 31.77 1.28 -3.88
CA TYR A 128 33.06 1.29 -3.15
C TYR A 128 34.23 0.58 -3.85
N MET A 129 34.00 -0.27 -4.85
CA MET A 129 35.11 -0.99 -5.51
C MET A 129 35.55 -0.31 -6.81
N SER A 130 36.86 -0.16 -6.97
CA SER A 130 37.48 0.68 -8.01
C SER A 130 37.51 0.02 -9.40
N GLY A 131 36.86 0.68 -10.37
CA GLY A 131 37.27 0.89 -11.77
C GLY A 131 37.58 -0.29 -12.71
N SER A 132 38.55 -1.15 -12.40
CA SER A 132 39.16 -2.02 -13.41
C SER A 132 38.25 -3.14 -13.91
N ALA A 133 37.48 -3.77 -13.00
CA ALA A 133 36.50 -4.81 -13.36
C ALA A 133 35.27 -4.23 -14.06
N MET A 134 34.96 -2.95 -13.86
CA MET A 134 33.80 -2.30 -14.46
C MET A 134 34.06 -1.88 -15.92
N LYS A 135 35.32 -1.86 -16.36
CA LYS A 135 35.74 -1.17 -17.60
C LYS A 135 35.06 -1.73 -18.85
N VAL A 136 35.04 -3.05 -18.97
CA VAL A 136 34.44 -3.76 -20.11
C VAL A 136 32.92 -3.63 -20.11
N SER A 137 32.29 -3.61 -18.93
CA SER A 137 30.83 -3.49 -18.81
C SER A 137 30.33 -2.11 -19.22
N TRP A 138 31.03 -1.03 -18.85
CA TRP A 138 30.54 0.33 -19.12
C TRP A 138 30.75 0.77 -20.57
N GLU A 139 31.78 0.31 -21.28
CA GLU A 139 32.00 0.63 -22.71
C GLU A 139 30.83 0.12 -23.57
N LYS A 140 30.36 -1.11 -23.29
CA LYS A 140 29.17 -1.69 -23.92
C LYS A 140 27.93 -0.85 -23.62
N VAL A 141 27.66 -0.60 -22.34
CA VAL A 141 26.48 0.17 -21.90
C VAL A 141 26.52 1.59 -22.44
N GLU A 142 27.67 2.24 -22.48
CA GLU A 142 27.81 3.58 -23.08
C GLU A 142 27.46 3.55 -24.57
N GLY A 143 27.98 2.59 -25.33
CA GLY A 143 27.64 2.41 -26.73
C GLY A 143 26.12 2.25 -26.93
N GLU A 144 25.47 1.43 -26.12
CA GLU A 144 24.03 1.24 -26.18
C GLU A 144 23.23 2.49 -25.80
N LEU A 145 23.65 3.23 -24.76
CA LEU A 145 22.99 4.48 -24.34
C LEU A 145 23.18 5.61 -25.36
N ARG A 146 24.27 5.60 -26.14
CA ARG A 146 24.47 6.54 -27.26
C ARG A 146 23.51 6.23 -28.41
N LEU A 147 23.26 4.95 -28.68
CA LEU A 147 22.33 4.52 -29.74
C LEU A 147 20.87 4.69 -29.32
N GLN A 148 20.55 4.39 -28.06
CA GLN A 148 19.20 4.45 -27.50
C GLN A 148 19.26 5.13 -26.13
N PRO A 149 19.18 6.48 -26.08
CA PRO A 149 19.26 7.21 -24.83
C PRO A 149 18.04 6.90 -23.95
N PRO A 150 18.24 6.88 -22.61
CA PRO A 150 17.15 6.62 -21.68
C PRO A 150 16.14 7.77 -21.73
N VAL A 151 14.85 7.43 -21.73
CA VAL A 151 13.79 8.45 -21.70
C VAL A 151 13.98 9.34 -20.47
N GLN A 152 13.97 10.65 -20.67
CA GLN A 152 14.10 11.62 -19.57
C GLN A 152 12.70 11.94 -19.05
N LEU A 153 12.47 11.63 -17.78
CA LEU A 153 11.21 11.92 -17.09
C LEU A 153 11.45 13.07 -16.11
N LYS A 154 10.50 14.00 -15.96
CA LYS A 154 10.58 14.97 -14.86
C LYS A 154 9.92 14.37 -13.64
N LEU A 155 10.61 14.42 -12.50
CA LEU A 155 10.10 13.93 -11.21
C LEU A 155 8.85 14.71 -10.70
N GLU A 156 8.47 15.77 -11.39
CA GLU A 156 7.40 16.72 -11.04
C GLU A 156 6.16 16.55 -11.94
N ASP A 157 6.22 15.66 -12.94
CA ASP A 157 5.10 15.49 -13.87
C ASP A 157 3.87 14.96 -13.13
N ALA A 158 2.76 15.70 -13.25
CA ALA A 158 1.49 15.41 -12.58
C ALA A 158 0.94 14.01 -12.91
N GLU A 159 1.39 13.39 -14.01
CA GLU A 159 1.05 12.02 -14.40
C GLU A 159 1.58 10.97 -13.40
N LEU A 160 2.80 11.17 -12.88
CA LEU A 160 3.41 10.31 -11.87
C LEU A 160 2.68 10.45 -10.53
N MET A 161 2.21 11.66 -10.23
CA MET A 161 1.44 11.97 -9.02
C MET A 161 -0.04 11.57 -9.14
N ASN A 162 -0.62 11.55 -10.35
CA ASN A 162 -2.00 11.12 -10.59
C ASN A 162 -2.18 9.62 -10.38
N GLY A 163 -1.12 8.81 -10.52
CA GLY A 163 -1.13 7.42 -10.05
C GLY A 163 -1.27 7.27 -8.53
N MET A 164 -1.09 8.36 -7.77
CA MET A 164 -1.22 8.43 -6.32
C MET A 164 -2.44 9.26 -5.86
N ALA A 165 -2.80 10.32 -6.60
CA ALA A 165 -3.89 11.25 -6.26
C ALA A 165 -5.26 10.78 -6.77
N ASN A 166 -5.29 10.05 -7.88
CA ASN A 166 -6.38 9.16 -8.22
C ASN A 166 -5.88 7.73 -7.91
N GLY A 167 -6.58 6.97 -7.08
CA GLY A 167 -6.33 5.52 -6.99
C GLY A 167 -6.64 4.74 -8.28
N GLY A 168 -6.23 5.23 -9.45
CA GLY A 168 -6.37 4.61 -10.77
C GLY A 168 -5.21 3.65 -11.01
N HIS A 169 -5.42 2.38 -11.33
CA HIS A 169 -6.18 1.93 -12.51
C HIS A 169 -5.90 2.81 -13.71
N ALA A 170 -4.66 2.73 -14.19
CA ALA A 170 -4.41 2.70 -15.63
C ALA A 170 -5.21 1.52 -16.21
N GLY A 171 -6.47 1.75 -16.58
CA GLY A 171 -7.19 0.85 -17.47
C GLY A 171 -6.37 0.71 -18.75
N ILE A 172 -5.82 -0.48 -18.96
CA ILE A 172 -5.30 -0.91 -20.26
C ILE A 172 -6.24 -2.02 -20.69
N GLU A 173 -7.05 -1.68 -21.69
CA GLU A 173 -7.88 -2.59 -22.45
C GLU A 173 -6.96 -3.61 -23.15
N TYR A 174 -6.90 -4.83 -22.62
CA TYR A 174 -6.48 -6.02 -23.36
C TYR A 174 -7.64 -7.00 -23.34
N LYS A 175 -8.01 -7.46 -24.54
CA LYS A 175 -8.97 -8.54 -24.76
C LYS A 175 -8.66 -9.72 -23.80
N GLY A 176 -9.66 -10.06 -22.98
CA GLY A 176 -9.76 -11.35 -22.31
C GLY A 176 -9.03 -11.45 -20.96
N VAL A 177 -9.84 -11.61 -19.91
CA VAL A 177 -9.49 -12.04 -18.55
C VAL A 177 -8.89 -10.96 -17.65
N PHE A 178 -9.79 -10.32 -16.90
CA PHE A 178 -9.49 -9.38 -15.82
C PHE A 178 -9.11 -10.16 -14.54
N VAL A 179 -7.91 -9.93 -14.00
CA VAL A 179 -7.52 -10.39 -12.65
C VAL A 179 -7.30 -9.17 -11.77
N ILE A 180 -8.31 -8.82 -10.97
CA ILE A 180 -8.27 -7.69 -10.01
C ILE A 180 -7.81 -8.21 -8.66
N PHE A 181 -6.81 -7.56 -8.07
CA PHE A 181 -6.60 -7.63 -6.61
C PHE A 181 -7.59 -6.68 -5.92
N PRO A 182 -8.40 -7.16 -4.97
CA PRO A 182 -9.58 -6.43 -4.51
C PRO A 182 -9.19 -5.16 -3.74
N SER A 183 -9.41 -4.00 -4.36
CA SER A 183 -9.37 -2.69 -3.70
C SER A 183 -10.80 -2.28 -3.31
N MET A 184 -10.94 -1.72 -2.12
CA MET A 184 -12.22 -1.26 -1.58
C MET A 184 -12.67 0.02 -2.31
N GLU A 185 -13.94 0.06 -2.73
CA GLU A 185 -14.57 1.21 -3.40
C GLU A 185 -14.38 2.52 -2.61
N ARG A 186 -14.27 3.68 -3.29
CA ARG A 186 -14.15 5.00 -2.64
C ARG A 186 -15.25 5.18 -1.59
N VAL A 187 -14.90 5.81 -0.46
CA VAL A 187 -15.86 6.08 0.61
C VAL A 187 -16.99 6.97 0.06
N THR A 188 -18.21 6.46 0.08
CA THR A 188 -19.40 7.21 -0.37
C THR A 188 -19.74 8.33 0.63
N PRO A 189 -20.47 9.39 0.23
CA PRO A 189 -20.94 10.41 1.17
C PRO A 189 -21.76 9.83 2.33
N LEU A 190 -22.58 8.82 2.05
CA LEU A 190 -23.31 8.06 3.07
C LEU A 190 -22.34 7.29 4.00
N GLY A 191 -21.25 6.80 3.43
CA GLY A 191 -20.08 6.24 4.11
C GLY A 191 -19.45 7.16 5.16
N ILE A 192 -19.17 8.40 4.75
CA ILE A 192 -18.61 9.43 5.62
C ILE A 192 -19.60 9.74 6.75
N LEU A 193 -20.89 9.88 6.43
CA LEU A 193 -21.92 10.12 7.43
C LEU A 193 -21.98 9.00 8.48
N SER A 194 -21.95 7.73 8.06
CA SER A 194 -21.94 6.63 9.02
C SER A 194 -20.66 6.59 9.85
N LEU A 195 -19.51 6.94 9.28
CA LEU A 195 -18.25 6.98 10.02
C LEU A 195 -18.30 8.03 11.13
N VAL A 196 -18.80 9.24 10.81
CA VAL A 196 -18.98 10.32 11.77
C VAL A 196 -19.95 9.92 12.88
N LEU A 197 -21.10 9.35 12.53
CA LEU A 197 -22.09 8.89 13.50
C LEU A 197 -21.54 7.77 14.41
N ASN A 198 -20.75 6.84 13.86
CA ASN A 198 -20.19 5.74 14.64
C ASN A 198 -19.09 6.23 15.61
N ILE A 199 -18.27 7.20 15.20
CA ILE A 199 -17.31 7.89 16.08
C ILE A 199 -18.03 8.63 17.21
N MET A 200 -19.13 9.33 16.89
CA MET A 200 -19.95 10.00 17.91
C MET A 200 -20.54 9.01 18.91
N CYS A 201 -21.09 7.88 18.43
CA CYS A 201 -21.59 6.82 19.30
C CYS A 201 -20.50 6.23 20.20
N ALA A 202 -19.30 6.02 19.67
CA ALA A 202 -18.15 5.58 20.45
C ALA A 202 -17.81 6.58 21.57
N ALA A 203 -17.73 7.88 21.26
CA ALA A 203 -17.46 8.92 22.24
C ALA A 203 -18.52 8.99 23.34
N LEU A 204 -19.82 8.92 22.99
CA LEU A 204 -20.91 8.93 23.97
C LEU A 204 -20.88 7.69 24.89
N ASN A 205 -20.57 6.52 24.34
CA ASN A 205 -20.39 5.29 25.11
C ASN A 205 -19.22 5.40 26.08
N LEU A 206 -18.10 5.99 25.63
CA LEU A 206 -16.90 6.20 26.45
C LEU A 206 -17.17 7.19 27.59
N ILE A 207 -17.76 8.35 27.30
CA ILE A 207 -18.08 9.37 28.31
C ILE A 207 -18.97 8.79 29.40
N ARG A 208 -20.06 8.11 29.02
CA ARG A 208 -20.97 7.49 30.00
C ARG A 208 -20.33 6.33 30.74
N GLY A 209 -19.52 5.52 30.08
CA GLY A 209 -18.78 4.41 30.70
C GLY A 209 -17.80 4.89 31.75
N VAL A 210 -17.03 5.95 31.47
CA VAL A 210 -16.08 6.54 32.43
C VAL A 210 -16.82 7.16 33.61
N HIS A 211 -17.88 7.93 33.34
CA HIS A 211 -18.64 8.61 34.39
C HIS A 211 -19.34 7.61 35.34
N LEU A 212 -19.79 6.47 34.81
CA LEU A 212 -20.37 5.39 35.59
C LEU A 212 -19.28 4.58 36.32
N ALA A 213 -18.11 4.40 35.71
CA ALA A 213 -16.98 3.73 36.34
C ALA A 213 -16.53 4.48 37.59
N GLU A 214 -16.35 5.80 37.48
CA GLU A 214 -15.97 6.67 38.59
C GLU A 214 -16.94 6.54 39.77
N HIS A 215 -18.26 6.53 39.52
CA HIS A 215 -19.27 6.32 40.54
C HIS A 215 -19.29 4.89 41.09
N SER A 216 -19.07 3.87 40.25
CA SER A 216 -19.10 2.46 40.64
C SER A 216 -17.88 2.04 41.46
N PHE A 217 -16.74 2.70 41.29
CA PHE A 217 -15.55 2.48 42.13
C PHE A 217 -15.73 3.00 43.55
N GLN A 218 -16.75 3.83 43.78
CA GLN A 218 -17.02 4.45 45.08
C GLN A 218 -18.07 3.68 45.91
N GLU A 219 -18.90 2.84 45.28
CA GLU A 219 -19.94 2.03 45.93
C GLU A 219 -19.87 0.56 45.46
N ASP A 220 -19.35 -0.32 46.32
CA ASP A 220 -19.43 -1.80 46.35
C ASP A 220 -19.78 -2.55 45.04
N TYR A 221 -18.86 -2.60 44.06
CA TYR A 221 -18.69 -3.59 42.97
C TYR A 221 -19.89 -4.07 42.12
N GLU A 222 -21.15 -3.71 42.41
CA GLU A 222 -22.37 -4.16 41.72
C GLU A 222 -22.56 -3.45 40.37
N GLY A 223 -21.91 -2.30 40.15
CA GLY A 223 -22.02 -1.51 38.93
C GLY A 223 -21.11 -1.93 37.75
N ILE A 224 -20.17 -2.87 37.97
CA ILE A 224 -19.14 -3.22 36.97
C ILE A 224 -19.76 -3.77 35.68
N GLY A 225 -20.85 -4.54 35.78
CA GLY A 225 -21.55 -5.06 34.61
C GLY A 225 -22.07 -3.95 33.68
N ASN A 226 -22.57 -2.85 34.26
CA ASN A 226 -23.05 -1.71 33.51
C ASN A 226 -21.89 -0.94 32.85
N VAL A 227 -20.78 -0.76 33.57
CA VAL A 227 -19.56 -0.15 33.04
C VAL A 227 -19.05 -0.92 31.82
N VAL A 228 -18.91 -2.25 31.95
CA VAL A 228 -18.50 -3.13 30.84
C VAL A 228 -19.47 -3.01 29.66
N ALA A 229 -20.78 -2.94 29.92
CA ALA A 229 -21.80 -2.76 28.89
C ALA A 229 -21.73 -1.40 28.17
N PHE A 230 -21.06 -0.38 28.72
CA PHE A 230 -20.75 0.87 28.01
C PHE A 230 -19.44 0.78 27.20
N PHE A 231 -18.40 0.14 27.74
CA PHE A 231 -17.11 0.02 27.06
C PHE A 231 -17.12 -0.98 25.89
N LEU A 232 -17.92 -2.05 25.98
CA LEU A 232 -17.97 -3.08 24.95
C LEU A 232 -18.55 -2.55 23.62
N PRO A 233 -19.65 -1.75 23.60
CA PRO A 233 -20.09 -1.01 22.41
C PRO A 233 -19.11 0.05 21.93
N PHE A 234 -18.37 0.73 22.82
CA PHE A 234 -17.33 1.68 22.41
C PHE A 234 -16.27 1.00 21.55
N LEU A 235 -15.70 -0.10 22.03
CA LEU A 235 -14.72 -0.88 21.28
C LEU A 235 -15.32 -1.42 19.99
N ALA A 236 -16.56 -1.90 20.04
CA ALA A 236 -17.23 -2.43 18.86
C ALA A 236 -17.43 -1.36 17.76
N CYS A 237 -17.80 -0.13 18.12
CA CYS A 237 -17.89 1.01 17.21
C CYS A 237 -16.52 1.35 16.57
N VAL A 238 -15.44 1.35 17.36
CA VAL A 238 -14.08 1.57 16.84
C VAL A 238 -13.67 0.47 15.85
N PHE A 239 -13.95 -0.79 16.18
CA PHE A 239 -13.68 -1.90 15.27
C PHE A 239 -14.54 -1.89 14.01
N GLN A 240 -15.79 -1.42 14.09
CA GLN A 240 -16.63 -1.19 12.91
C GLN A 240 -16.02 -0.12 11.99
N CYS A 241 -15.54 1.00 12.54
CA CYS A 241 -14.80 2.01 11.77
C CYS A 241 -13.54 1.42 11.12
N TYR A 242 -12.78 0.60 11.85
CA TYR A 242 -11.60 -0.08 11.31
C TYR A 242 -11.95 -1.04 10.16
N LEU A 243 -12.97 -1.89 10.33
CA LEU A 243 -13.42 -2.81 9.28
C LEU A 243 -14.05 -2.10 8.09
N TYR A 244 -14.59 -0.91 8.31
CA TYR A 244 -15.05 -0.06 7.23
C TYR A 244 -13.86 0.43 6.42
N LEU A 245 -12.79 0.92 7.05
CA LEU A 245 -11.63 1.52 6.36
C LEU A 245 -10.64 0.50 5.76
N PHE A 246 -10.40 -0.62 6.44
CA PHE A 246 -9.37 -1.61 6.08
C PHE A 246 -9.96 -2.97 5.72
N TYR A 247 -9.38 -3.63 4.72
CA TYR A 247 -9.81 -4.95 4.28
C TYR A 247 -9.43 -6.05 5.30
N SER A 248 -10.36 -6.98 5.54
CA SER A 248 -10.13 -8.19 6.34
C SER A 248 -10.83 -9.39 5.70
N SER A 249 -10.18 -10.55 5.67
CA SER A 249 -10.69 -11.78 5.05
C SER A 249 -11.97 -12.33 5.71
N THR A 250 -12.17 -12.07 7.00
CA THR A 250 -13.35 -12.51 7.77
C THR A 250 -14.32 -11.37 8.07
N ARG A 251 -14.39 -10.36 7.19
CA ARG A 251 -15.16 -9.12 7.39
C ARG A 251 -16.63 -9.37 7.74
N LYS A 252 -17.33 -10.25 7.02
CA LYS A 252 -18.76 -10.54 7.26
C LYS A 252 -19.00 -11.04 8.69
N VAL A 253 -18.26 -12.07 9.10
CA VAL A 253 -18.36 -12.66 10.44
C VAL A 253 -18.03 -11.63 11.52
N LYS A 254 -16.93 -10.88 11.35
CA LYS A 254 -16.54 -9.83 12.30
C LYS A 254 -17.62 -8.75 12.42
N THR A 255 -18.21 -8.30 11.32
CA THR A 255 -19.30 -7.31 11.33
C THR A 255 -20.54 -7.80 12.07
N PHE A 256 -20.97 -9.06 11.84
CA PHE A 256 -22.11 -9.64 12.56
C PHE A 256 -21.86 -9.75 14.06
N VAL A 257 -20.67 -10.21 14.46
CA VAL A 257 -20.29 -10.30 15.87
C VAL A 257 -20.31 -8.92 16.54
N LEU A 258 -19.77 -7.90 15.87
CA LEU A 258 -19.77 -6.53 16.38
C LEU A 258 -21.19 -5.97 16.50
N LEU A 259 -22.05 -6.18 15.49
CA LEU A 259 -23.44 -5.72 15.53
C LEU A 259 -24.23 -6.38 16.67
N PHE A 260 -24.11 -7.70 16.82
CA PHE A 260 -24.80 -8.44 17.88
C PHE A 260 -24.34 -7.99 19.26
N SER A 261 -23.03 -7.78 19.44
CA SER A 261 -22.43 -7.22 20.63
C SER A 261 -23.01 -5.84 20.98
N VAL A 262 -23.09 -4.92 20.01
CA VAL A 262 -23.72 -3.61 20.23
C VAL A 262 -25.19 -3.73 20.62
N CYS A 263 -25.97 -4.58 19.95
CA CYS A 263 -27.38 -4.78 20.28
C CYS A 263 -27.58 -5.32 21.70
N LEU A 264 -26.87 -6.40 22.07
CA LEU A 264 -26.99 -7.00 23.40
C LEU A 264 -26.63 -6.02 24.50
N CYS A 265 -25.53 -5.29 24.37
CA CYS A 265 -25.13 -4.31 25.37
C CYS A 265 -26.09 -3.13 25.47
N ASN A 266 -26.64 -2.64 24.35
CA ASN A 266 -27.62 -1.55 24.40
C ASN A 266 -28.96 -2.00 24.99
N ILE A 267 -29.38 -3.24 24.76
CA ILE A 267 -30.56 -3.83 25.41
C ILE A 267 -30.31 -4.05 26.90
N TYR A 268 -29.13 -4.53 27.29
CA TYR A 268 -28.75 -4.70 28.69
C TYR A 268 -28.77 -3.37 29.46
N LEU A 269 -28.42 -2.27 28.79
CA LEU A 269 -28.47 -0.92 29.35
C LEU A 269 -29.88 -0.30 29.36
N TYR A 270 -30.93 -1.09 29.10
CA TYR A 270 -32.31 -0.64 29.24
C TYR A 270 -32.60 -0.21 30.68
N GLY A 271 -33.03 1.04 30.86
CA GLY A 271 -33.17 1.69 32.16
C GLY A 271 -32.14 2.80 32.38
N LEU A 272 -30.87 2.57 32.02
CA LEU A 272 -29.81 3.61 32.02
C LEU A 272 -29.82 4.43 30.72
N ARG A 273 -30.37 3.86 29.64
CA ARG A 273 -30.66 4.53 28.36
C ARG A 273 -32.15 4.56 28.11
N ASN A 274 -32.63 5.65 27.52
CA ASN A 274 -34.00 5.71 27.03
C ASN A 274 -34.15 4.93 25.71
N LEU A 275 -35.40 4.58 25.37
CA LEU A 275 -35.74 3.85 24.15
C LEU A 275 -35.17 4.51 22.88
N TRP A 276 -35.22 5.84 22.80
CA TRP A 276 -34.71 6.60 21.66
C TRP A 276 -33.19 6.53 21.51
N GLN A 277 -32.44 6.55 22.62
CA GLN A 277 -30.98 6.39 22.63
C GLN A 277 -30.58 4.97 22.22
N ILE A 278 -31.29 3.96 22.73
CA ILE A 278 -31.06 2.56 22.34
C ILE A 278 -31.31 2.38 20.83
N ALA A 279 -32.46 2.87 20.35
CA ALA A 279 -32.80 2.83 18.92
C ALA A 279 -31.76 3.58 18.07
N PHE A 280 -31.27 4.73 18.53
CA PHE A 280 -30.24 5.49 17.84
C PHE A 280 -28.92 4.72 17.72
N HIS A 281 -28.39 4.17 18.83
CA HIS A 281 -27.14 3.43 18.82
C HIS A 281 -27.22 2.13 17.98
N ILE A 282 -28.34 1.41 18.07
CA ILE A 282 -28.60 0.23 17.23
C ILE A 282 -28.73 0.63 15.76
N GLY A 283 -29.40 1.74 15.47
CA GLY A 283 -29.57 2.27 14.11
C GLY A 283 -28.23 2.65 13.47
N VAL A 284 -27.36 3.35 14.18
CA VAL A 284 -26.01 3.71 13.71
C VAL A 284 -25.14 2.47 13.49
N ALA A 285 -25.16 1.51 14.41
CA ALA A 285 -24.41 0.25 14.27
C ALA A 285 -24.93 -0.59 13.10
N SER A 286 -26.24 -0.59 12.85
CA SER A 286 -26.87 -1.27 11.72
C SER A 286 -26.52 -0.60 10.39
N LEU A 287 -26.55 0.74 10.32
CA LEU A 287 -26.14 1.50 9.15
C LEU A 287 -24.65 1.27 8.84
N SER A 288 -23.78 1.31 9.85
CA SER A 288 -22.36 1.04 9.69
C SER A 288 -22.10 -0.40 9.24
N SER A 289 -22.80 -1.38 9.82
CA SER A 289 -22.72 -2.78 9.42
C SER A 289 -23.20 -2.99 7.99
N TYR A 290 -24.31 -2.36 7.61
CA TYR A 290 -24.82 -2.38 6.25
C TYR A 290 -23.76 -1.84 5.28
N GLN A 291 -23.15 -0.70 5.57
CA GLN A 291 -22.11 -0.13 4.72
C GLN A 291 -20.84 -0.98 4.66
N ILE A 292 -20.41 -1.62 5.75
CA ILE A 292 -19.26 -2.55 5.74
C ILE A 292 -19.57 -3.78 4.86
N LEU A 293 -20.81 -4.25 4.86
CA LEU A 293 -21.25 -5.41 4.08
C LEU A 293 -21.51 -5.08 2.61
N THR A 294 -22.10 -3.92 2.32
CA THR A 294 -22.41 -3.45 0.96
C THR A 294 -21.24 -2.81 0.25
N ARG A 295 -20.19 -2.38 0.99
CA ARG A 295 -18.92 -1.97 0.39
C ARG A 295 -18.27 -3.21 -0.24
N GLN A 296 -18.58 -3.41 -1.52
CA GLN A 296 -18.04 -4.49 -2.30
C GLN A 296 -16.52 -4.31 -2.42
N LEU A 297 -15.80 -5.43 -2.33
CA LEU A 297 -14.55 -5.54 -3.06
C LEU A 297 -15.00 -5.61 -4.51
N MET A 298 -14.49 -4.75 -5.41
CA MET A 298 -14.89 -4.76 -6.82
C MET A 298 -15.03 -6.21 -7.34
N GLU A 299 -16.26 -6.67 -7.45
CA GLU A 299 -16.60 -7.99 -7.98
C GLU A 299 -17.08 -7.78 -9.41
N LYS A 300 -16.51 -8.60 -10.30
CA LYS A 300 -16.64 -8.58 -11.74
C LYS A 300 -18.11 -8.38 -12.18
N GLN A 301 -18.36 -7.39 -13.02
CA GLN A 301 -19.65 -7.22 -13.70
C GLN A 301 -19.90 -8.45 -14.61
N PRO A 302 -21.10 -9.06 -14.60
CA PRO A 302 -21.39 -10.21 -15.45
C PRO A 302 -21.49 -9.75 -16.90
N ASP A 303 -20.83 -10.49 -17.78
CA ASP A 303 -20.86 -10.31 -19.23
C ASP A 303 -22.32 -10.26 -19.74
N CYS A 304 -22.79 -9.08 -20.14
CA CYS A 304 -23.87 -8.98 -21.12
C CYS A 304 -23.19 -8.90 -22.49
N GLY A 305 -23.12 -10.04 -23.18
CA GLY A 305 -22.66 -10.08 -24.56
C GLY A 305 -23.63 -9.36 -25.48
N VAL A 306 -23.07 -8.49 -26.33
CA VAL A 306 -23.27 -8.39 -27.80
C VAL A 306 -22.01 -7.74 -28.36
#